data_AF-A0A926U9L1-F1
#
_entry.id   AF-A0A926U9L1-F1
#
_cell.length_a   1.000
_cell.length_b   1.000
_cell.length_c   1.000
_cell.angle_alpha   90.00
_cell.angle_beta   90.00
_cell.angle_gamma   90.00
#
_symmetry.space_group_name_H-M   'P 1'
#
loop_
_entity.id
_entity.type
_entity.pdbx_description
1 polymer ?
#
loop_
_entity_poly.entity_id
_entity_poly.type
_entity_poly.pdbx_seq_one_letter_code
_entity_poly.pdbx_strand_id
1 'polypeptide(L)'
;MKPLRPLNENTPPDVDASSKTSTSPANPEEQTNCEVQQEAHNQAEFLAELSHKLRTPLTVMLGWAQLLRSRRLDERSTIRAAENIERSAKLQALAIEELVEELRSREQP
;
A
#
# COMPACT_ATOMS: atom_id res chain seq x y z
N MET A 1 77.64 -1.78 -28.99
CA MET A 1 78.16 -3.15 -29.23
C MET A 1 77.00 -4.10 -29.40
N LYS A 2 77.28 -5.24 -30.06
CA LYS A 2 76.45 -6.07 -30.94
C LYS A 2 75.04 -6.52 -30.48
N PRO A 3 74.17 -6.85 -31.46
CA PRO A 3 72.73 -7.08 -31.34
C PRO A 3 72.43 -8.54 -30.99
N LEU A 4 71.15 -8.91 -30.83
CA LEU A 4 70.65 -10.24 -31.18
C LEU A 4 69.13 -10.20 -31.41
N ARG A 5 68.74 -11.00 -32.40
CA ARG A 5 67.50 -10.94 -33.18
C ARG A 5 66.47 -11.99 -32.66
N PRO A 6 65.34 -12.25 -33.33
CA PRO A 6 63.99 -12.31 -32.79
C PRO A 6 63.51 -13.74 -32.49
N LEU A 7 62.23 -13.89 -32.13
CA LEU A 7 61.28 -14.91 -32.60
C LEU A 7 60.21 -15.10 -31.51
N ASN A 8 58.96 -14.79 -31.82
CA ASN A 8 58.01 -15.83 -32.21
C ASN A 8 56.58 -15.26 -32.20
N GLU A 9 55.88 -15.56 -33.27
CA GLU A 9 54.46 -15.37 -33.48
C GLU A 9 53.66 -16.11 -32.40
N ASN A 10 52.76 -15.39 -31.75
CA ASN A 10 51.52 -15.97 -31.28
C ASN A 10 50.42 -15.01 -31.70
N THR A 11 49.82 -15.28 -32.85
CA THR A 11 48.53 -14.70 -33.23
C THR A 11 47.46 -15.48 -32.46
N PRO A 12 46.72 -14.88 -31.52
CA PRO A 12 45.47 -15.47 -31.09
C PRO A 12 44.38 -15.19 -32.15
N PRO A 13 43.71 -16.21 -32.70
CA PRO A 13 42.51 -16.02 -33.52
C PRO A 13 41.26 -15.81 -32.66
N ASP A 14 40.34 -15.02 -33.21
CA ASP A 14 38.91 -14.92 -32.91
C ASP A 14 38.46 -14.47 -31.52
N VAL A 15 38.24 -13.15 -31.42
CA VAL A 15 37.26 -12.54 -30.52
C VAL A 15 35.84 -12.90 -30.98
N ASP A 16 35.37 -14.10 -30.65
CA ASP A 16 33.93 -14.40 -30.59
C ASP A 16 33.56 -14.80 -29.16
N ALA A 17 33.36 -13.79 -28.32
CA ALA A 17 32.74 -13.93 -27.01
C ALA A 17 31.42 -13.18 -27.05
N SER A 18 30.41 -13.88 -27.57
CA SER A 18 29.01 -13.65 -27.24
C SER A 18 28.88 -13.31 -25.74
N SER A 19 28.67 -12.04 -25.45
CA SER A 19 28.22 -11.55 -24.14
C SER A 19 26.79 -12.02 -23.94
N LYS A 20 26.65 -13.29 -23.60
CA LYS A 20 25.48 -13.80 -22.90
C LYS A 20 25.51 -13.15 -21.51
N THR A 21 24.92 -11.97 -21.40
CA THR A 21 24.29 -11.56 -20.14
C THR A 21 23.27 -12.66 -19.84
N SER A 22 23.72 -13.59 -19.00
CA SER A 22 22.88 -14.58 -18.38
C SER A 22 21.89 -13.82 -17.52
N THR A 23 20.75 -13.45 -18.10
CA THR A 23 19.53 -13.24 -17.32
C THR A 23 19.24 -14.59 -16.69
N SER A 24 19.81 -14.79 -15.50
CA SER A 24 19.44 -15.88 -14.62
C SER A 24 17.92 -15.80 -14.44
N PRO A 25 17.17 -16.90 -14.64
CA PRO A 25 15.75 -16.88 -14.34
C PRO A 25 15.60 -16.47 -12.87
N ALA A 26 14.82 -15.42 -12.63
CA ALA A 26 14.42 -15.01 -11.29
C ALA A 26 13.95 -16.24 -10.53
N ASN A 27 14.49 -16.45 -9.32
CA ASN A 27 14.22 -17.65 -8.56
C ASN A 27 12.71 -17.68 -8.21
N PRO A 28 11.97 -18.76 -8.48
CA PRO A 28 10.52 -18.82 -8.21
C PRO A 28 10.17 -18.51 -6.74
N GLU A 29 11.07 -18.88 -5.83
CA GLU A 29 10.96 -18.57 -4.39
C GLU A 29 11.04 -17.07 -4.10
N GLU A 30 11.87 -16.31 -4.82
CA GLU A 30 11.99 -14.85 -4.68
C GLU A 30 10.75 -14.15 -5.25
N GLN A 31 10.19 -14.66 -6.35
CA GLN A 31 8.95 -14.15 -6.94
C GLN A 31 7.77 -14.33 -5.98
N THR A 32 7.61 -15.54 -5.44
CA THR A 32 6.51 -15.86 -4.50
C THR A 32 6.60 -15.01 -3.22
N ASN A 33 7.82 -14.76 -2.74
CA ASN A 33 8.04 -13.94 -1.54
C ASN A 33 7.75 -12.46 -1.81
N CYS A 34 8.10 -11.93 -2.98
CA CYS A 34 7.73 -10.58 -3.40
C CYS A 34 6.20 -10.41 -3.52
N GLU A 35 5.50 -11.40 -4.07
CA GLU A 35 4.03 -11.37 -4.19
C GLU A 35 3.35 -11.32 -2.82
N VAL A 36 3.74 -12.19 -1.89
CA VAL A 36 3.23 -12.22 -0.52
C VAL A 36 3.51 -10.90 0.22
N GLN A 37 4.71 -10.34 0.04
CA GLN A 37 5.08 -9.06 0.65
C GLN A 37 4.25 -7.90 0.09
N GLN A 38 3.99 -7.90 -1.21
CA GLN A 38 3.16 -6.88 -1.85
C GLN A 38 1.72 -6.94 -1.33
N GLU A 39 1.15 -8.13 -1.19
CA GLU A 39 -0.20 -8.31 -0.66
C GLU A 39 -0.31 -7.88 0.81
N ALA A 40 0.67 -8.24 1.63
CA ALA A 40 0.74 -7.79 3.02
C ALA A 40 0.87 -6.26 3.14
N HIS A 41 1.65 -5.63 2.25
CA HIS A 41 1.79 -4.19 2.19
C HIS A 41 0.47 -3.51 1.82
N ASN A 42 -0.19 -3.97 0.75
CA ASN A 42 -1.49 -3.44 0.30
C ASN A 42 -2.55 -3.55 1.41
N GLN A 43 -2.56 -4.67 2.16
CA GLN A 43 -3.46 -4.84 3.30
C GLN A 43 -3.18 -3.84 4.43
N ALA A 44 -1.90 -3.61 4.75
CA ALA A 44 -1.53 -2.65 5.78
C ALA A 44 -1.95 -1.22 5.39
N GLU A 45 -1.78 -0.84 4.13
CA GLU A 45 -2.23 0.46 3.61
C GLU A 45 -3.75 0.61 3.67
N PHE A 46 -4.50 -0.40 3.22
CA PHE A 46 -5.96 -0.41 3.33
C PHE A 46 -6.43 -0.23 4.77
N LEU A 47 -5.88 -1.01 5.72
CA LEU A 47 -6.25 -0.94 7.13
C LEU A 47 -5.90 0.43 7.75
N ALA A 48 -4.78 1.03 7.33
CA ALA A 48 -4.41 2.37 7.76
C ALA A 48 -5.41 3.41 7.24
N GLU A 49 -5.75 3.40 5.96
CA GLU A 49 -6.75 4.31 5.37
C GLU A 49 -8.11 4.15 6.05
N LEU A 50 -8.58 2.91 6.18
CA LEU A 50 -9.84 2.58 6.80
C LEU A 50 -9.92 3.04 8.26
N SER A 51 -8.83 2.88 9.02
CA SER A 51 -8.74 3.38 10.40
C SER A 51 -8.96 4.89 10.48
N HIS A 52 -8.43 5.66 9.53
CA HIS A 52 -8.67 7.11 9.46
C HIS A 52 -10.12 7.43 9.09
N LYS A 53 -10.68 6.72 8.10
CA LYS A 53 -12.09 6.84 7.69
C LYS A 53 -13.06 6.54 8.83
N LEU A 54 -12.74 5.61 9.73
CA LEU A 54 -13.57 5.28 10.90
C LEU A 54 -13.44 6.30 12.05
N ARG A 55 -12.22 6.81 12.32
CA ARG A 55 -11.95 7.70 13.45
C ARG A 55 -12.51 9.11 13.26
N THR A 56 -12.45 9.63 12.04
CA THR A 56 -12.92 10.99 11.71
C THR A 56 -14.40 11.21 12.02
N PRO A 57 -15.35 10.39 11.50
CA PRO A 57 -16.77 10.58 11.80
C PRO A 57 -17.11 10.33 13.27
N LEU A 58 -16.43 9.39 13.95
CA LEU A 58 -16.61 9.17 15.39
C LEU A 58 -16.27 10.43 16.20
N THR A 59 -15.16 11.08 15.86
CA THR A 59 -14.71 12.32 16.53
C THR A 59 -15.75 13.44 16.35
N VAL A 60 -16.30 13.58 15.15
CA VAL A 60 -17.36 14.56 14.84
C VAL A 60 -18.64 14.25 15.64
N MET A 61 -19.10 13.00 15.64
CA MET A 61 -20.29 12.60 16.38
C MET A 61 -20.14 12.86 17.88
N LEU A 62 -18.98 12.51 18.45
CA LEU A 62 -18.71 12.71 19.87
C LEU A 62 -18.68 14.21 20.23
N GLY A 63 -18.05 15.04 19.41
CA GLY A 63 -18.01 16.49 19.62
C GLY A 63 -19.40 17.11 19.64
N TRP A 64 -20.26 16.80 18.66
CA TRP A 64 -21.63 17.30 18.61
C TRP A 64 -22.51 16.72 19.72
N ALA A 65 -22.37 15.44 20.06
CA ALA A 65 -23.09 14.82 21.17
C ALA A 65 -22.74 15.49 22.52
N GLN A 66 -21.47 15.85 22.73
CA GLN A 66 -21.04 16.59 23.91
C GLN A 66 -21.63 18.00 23.96
N LEU A 67 -21.66 18.72 22.83
CA LEU A 67 -22.28 20.05 22.74
C LEU A 67 -23.79 20.00 23.00
N LEU A 68 -24.50 19.04 22.41
CA LEU A 68 -25.93 18.80 22.65
C LEU A 68 -26.19 18.51 24.14
N ARG A 69 -25.37 17.64 24.75
CA ARG A 69 -25.48 17.30 26.17
C ARG A 69 -25.28 18.50 27.09
N SER A 70 -24.52 19.51 26.67
CA SER A 70 -24.31 20.74 27.46
C SER A 70 -25.58 21.61 27.57
N ARG A 71 -26.59 21.39 26.71
CA ARG A 71 -27.83 22.19 26.62
C ARG A 71 -27.60 23.70 26.40
N ARG A 72 -26.52 24.07 25.71
CA ARG A 72 -26.14 25.46 25.41
C ARG A 72 -26.37 25.87 23.95
N LEU A 73 -26.89 24.97 23.12
CA LEU A 73 -27.15 25.23 21.70
C LEU A 73 -28.54 25.85 21.53
N ASP A 74 -28.65 26.81 20.62
CA ASP A 74 -29.94 27.28 20.13
C ASP A 74 -30.58 26.22 19.20
N GLU A 75 -31.82 26.46 18.78
CA GLU A 75 -32.56 25.52 17.92
C GLU A 75 -31.83 25.24 16.61
N ARG A 76 -31.31 26.29 15.96
CA ARG A 76 -30.58 26.17 14.69
C ARG A 76 -29.31 25.33 14.85
N SER A 77 -28.53 25.55 15.91
CA SER A 77 -27.32 24.80 16.18
C SER A 77 -27.63 23.36 16.60
N THR A 78 -28.77 23.12 17.26
CA THR A 78 -29.24 21.78 17.61
C THR A 78 -29.57 20.96 16.36
N ILE A 79 -30.29 21.55 15.39
CA ILE A 79 -30.57 20.90 14.10
C ILE A 79 -29.26 20.59 13.37
N ARG A 80 -28.36 21.57 13.28
CA ARG A 80 -27.05 21.37 12.64
C ARG A 80 -26.22 20.27 13.32
N ALA A 81 -26.26 20.18 14.64
CA ALA A 81 -25.57 19.12 15.38
C ALA A 81 -26.13 17.74 15.01
N ALA A 82 -27.46 17.59 14.94
CA ALA A 82 -28.11 16.36 14.53
C ALA A 82 -27.76 15.97 13.09
N GLU A 83 -27.77 16.92 12.15
CA GLU A 83 -27.37 16.68 10.75
C GLU A 83 -25.92 16.21 10.62
N ASN A 84 -25.00 16.80 11.39
CA ASN A 84 -23.60 16.39 11.39
C ASN A 84 -23.43 14.98 11.97
N ILE A 85 -24.15 14.67 13.06
CA ILE A 85 -24.14 13.32 13.64
C ILE A 85 -24.65 12.30 12.63
N GLU A 86 -25.79 12.57 11.98
CA GLU A 86 -26.38 11.67 10.99
C GLU A 86 -25.45 11.44 9.79
N ARG A 87 -24.89 12.52 9.23
CA ARG A 87 -23.94 12.42 8.11
C ARG A 87 -22.71 11.60 8.50
N SER A 88 -22.14 11.87 9.68
CA SER A 88 -20.97 11.14 10.17
C SER A 88 -21.27 9.67 10.43
N ALA A 89 -22.44 9.33 10.99
CA ALA A 89 -22.87 7.95 11.17
C ALA A 89 -22.97 7.20 9.84
N LYS A 90 -23.56 7.83 8.80
CA LYS A 90 -23.63 7.25 7.45
C LYS A 90 -22.27 7.00 6.84
N LEU A 91 -21.35 7.98 6.93
CA LEU A 91 -19.98 7.82 6.45
C LEU A 91 -19.24 6.69 7.18
N GLN A 92 -19.46 6.56 8.49
CA GLN A 92 -18.86 5.47 9.25
C GLN A 92 -19.43 4.11 8.88
N ALA A 93 -20.74 4.02 8.62
CA ALA A 93 -21.37 2.78 8.15
C ALA A 93 -20.79 2.30 6.81
N LEU A 94 -20.59 3.22 5.85
CA LEU A 94 -19.96 2.90 4.56
C LEU A 94 -18.52 2.38 4.72
N ALA A 95 -17.73 2.95 5.65
CA ALA A 95 -16.40 2.42 5.93
C ALA A 95 -16.46 1.02 6.57
N ILE A 96 -17.44 0.74 7.43
CA ILE A 96 -17.64 -0.62 7.96
C ILE A 96 -18.02 -1.60 6.83
N GLU A 97 -18.87 -1.19 5.90
CA GLU A 97 -19.24 -1.99 4.73
C GLU A 97 -18.02 -2.29 3.84
N GLU A 98 -17.16 -1.29 3.59
CA GLU A 98 -15.90 -1.45 2.87
C GLU A 98 -14.99 -2.51 3.52
N LEU A 99 -14.89 -2.51 4.86
CA LEU A 99 -14.15 -3.53 5.59
C LEU A 99 -14.75 -4.93 5.43
N VAL A 100 -16.08 -5.05 5.57
CA VAL A 100 -16.76 -6.34 5.48
C VAL A 100 -16.63 -6.92 4.08
N GLU A 101 -16.72 -6.09 3.04
CA GLU A 101 -16.54 -6.52 1.66
C GLU A 101 -15.10 -6.96 1.38
N GLU A 102 -14.09 -6.24 1.89
CA GLU A 102 -12.68 -6.64 1.80
C GLU A 102 -12.38 -7.95 2.54
N LEU A 103 -13.03 -8.21 3.68
CA LEU A 103 -12.88 -9.49 4.38
C LEU A 103 -13.55 -10.63 3.62
N ARG A 104 -14.71 -10.38 3.01
CA ARG A 104 -15.43 -11.37 2.21
C ARG A 104 -14.70 -11.71 0.91
N SER A 105 -14.11 -10.73 0.24
CA SER A 105 -13.39 -10.93 -1.02
C SER A 105 -12.19 -11.89 -0.86
N ARG A 106 -11.58 -11.91 0.33
CA ARG A 106 -10.48 -12.81 0.69
C ARG A 106 -10.90 -14.25 0.98
N GLU A 107 -12.16 -14.49 1.35
CA GLU A 107 -12.69 -15.83 1.65
C GLU A 107 -13.16 -16.59 0.39
N GLN A 108 -13.18 -15.94 -0.78
CA GLN A 108 -13.54 -16.57 -2.05
C GLN A 108 -12.30 -16.95 -2.86
N PRO A 109 -12.07 -18.25 -3.13
CA PRO A 109 -10.95 -18.72 -3.97
C PRO A 109 -11.13 -18.41 -5.45
#